data_AF-A0A257VXI1-F1
#
_entry.id   AF-A0A257VXI1-F1
#
_cell.length_a   1.000
_cell.length_b   1.000
_cell.length_c   1.000
_cell.angle_alpha   90.00
_cell.angle_beta   90.00
_cell.angle_gamma   90.00
#
_symmetry.space_group_name_H-M   'P 1'
#
loop_
_entity.id
_entity.type
_entity.pdbx_description
1 polymer ?
#
loop_
_entity_poly.entity_id
_entity_poly.type
_entity_poly.pdbx_seq_one_letter_code
_entity_poly.pdbx_strand_id
1 'polypeptide(L)'
;GNGISLTDSSGTGALTVETNGVSEALGLNGSNNDGAAGVLAGRDVNPRQPKGVFSLLVGLQQAIRDRDLPELERLAKGLDAEAARVAVVRGKIGIEQRQLDSVDNLLSDRHVEIQTQLEKLIDVDYAETITAFTAQQQALQAYLQVAGQTQQLSLLNFL
;
A
#
# COMPACT_ATOMS: atom_id res chain seq x y z
N GLY A 1 -16.30 30.41 22.01
CA GLY A 1 -16.75 31.31 20.93
C GLY A 1 -15.66 31.53 19.93
N ASN A 2 -15.98 32.09 18.76
CA ASN A 2 -15.04 32.38 17.66
C ASN A 2 -14.17 33.64 17.88
N GLY A 3 -14.13 34.19 19.09
CA GLY A 3 -13.37 35.42 19.41
C GLY A 3 -14.04 36.72 18.95
N ILE A 4 -15.25 36.65 18.39
CA ILE A 4 -16.05 37.83 18.03
C ILE A 4 -17.07 38.07 19.14
N SER A 5 -17.21 39.31 19.59
CA SER A 5 -18.22 39.69 20.58
C SER A 5 -18.76 41.08 20.30
N LEU A 6 -20.07 41.25 20.49
CA LEU A 6 -20.72 42.55 20.49
C LEU A 6 -20.95 42.99 21.94
N THR A 7 -20.80 44.30 22.18
CA THR A 7 -21.06 44.91 23.49
C THR A 7 -21.89 46.15 23.29
N ASP A 8 -23.06 46.19 23.92
CA ASP A 8 -23.95 47.34 24.00
C ASP A 8 -23.82 47.97 25.40
N SER A 9 -23.45 49.26 25.43
CA SER A 9 -23.32 50.05 26.65
C SER A 9 -24.40 51.14 26.75
N SER A 10 -25.42 51.12 25.90
CA SER A 10 -26.36 52.22 25.70
C SER A 10 -27.77 51.98 26.30
N GLY A 11 -28.06 50.77 26.77
CA GLY A 11 -29.39 50.42 27.30
C GLY A 11 -29.40 49.34 28.38
N THR A 12 -30.55 49.16 29.03
CA THR A 12 -30.81 48.14 30.07
C THR A 12 -31.43 46.85 29.52
N GLY A 13 -31.49 46.69 28.19
CA GLY A 13 -32.10 45.55 27.49
C GLY A 13 -31.10 44.48 27.06
N ALA A 14 -31.60 43.29 26.69
CA ALA A 14 -30.77 42.24 26.10
C ALA A 14 -30.35 42.63 24.68
N LEU A 15 -29.08 42.46 24.35
CA LEU A 15 -28.58 42.65 22.99
C LEU A 15 -29.10 41.52 22.12
N THR A 16 -29.82 41.86 21.06
CA THR A 16 -30.37 40.90 20.08
C THR A 16 -29.83 41.20 18.69
N VAL A 17 -29.32 40.17 18.02
CA VAL A 17 -28.96 40.25 16.61
C VAL A 17 -29.94 39.42 15.80
N GLU A 18 -30.59 40.06 14.85
CA GLU A 18 -31.51 39.42 13.91
C GLU A 18 -30.78 38.36 13.06
N THR A 19 -31.43 37.23 12.86
CA THR A 19 -30.92 36.15 12.03
C THR A 19 -30.94 36.55 10.55
N ASN A 20 -29.75 36.77 10.01
CA ASN A 20 -29.45 36.91 8.59
C ASN A 20 -28.16 36.13 8.23
N GLY A 21 -27.89 35.97 6.93
CA GLY A 21 -26.75 35.16 6.46
C GLY A 21 -25.38 35.61 6.98
N VAL A 22 -25.21 36.90 7.32
CA VAL A 22 -23.95 37.41 7.91
C VAL A 22 -23.90 37.10 9.40
N SER A 23 -25.00 37.31 10.13
CA SER A 23 -25.08 37.02 11.57
C SER A 23 -24.89 35.52 11.86
N GLU A 24 -25.36 34.64 10.98
CA GLU A 24 -25.13 33.19 11.07
C GLU A 24 -23.70 32.84 10.72
N ALA A 25 -23.14 33.39 9.63
CA ALA A 25 -21.74 33.16 9.24
C ALA A 25 -20.71 33.66 10.27
N LEU A 26 -21.09 34.64 11.11
CA LEU A 26 -20.27 35.15 12.20
C LEU A 26 -20.62 34.52 13.55
N GLY A 27 -21.63 33.63 13.61
CA GLY A 27 -22.08 33.00 14.85
C GLY A 27 -22.69 33.97 15.88
N LEU A 28 -23.12 35.15 15.44
CA LEU A 28 -23.62 36.24 16.28
C LEU A 28 -25.14 36.32 16.37
N ASN A 29 -25.89 35.46 15.66
CA ASN A 29 -27.36 35.47 15.72
C ASN A 29 -27.91 35.06 17.10
N GLY A 30 -28.96 35.73 17.57
CA GLY A 30 -29.65 35.42 18.83
C GLY A 30 -29.58 36.54 19.89
N SER A 31 -29.85 36.18 21.14
CA SER A 31 -29.86 37.10 22.28
C SER A 31 -28.93 36.62 23.39
N ASN A 32 -28.17 37.56 24.00
CA ASN A 32 -27.34 37.40 25.20
C ASN A 32 -26.85 35.96 25.49
N ASN A 33 -25.71 35.57 24.93
CA ASN A 33 -25.02 34.33 25.32
C ASN A 33 -24.07 34.61 26.50
N ASP A 34 -24.36 34.00 27.66
CA ASP A 34 -23.48 33.78 28.82
C ASP A 34 -23.25 34.92 29.84
N GLY A 35 -24.30 35.68 30.17
CA GLY A 35 -24.47 36.14 31.57
C GLY A 35 -24.13 37.59 31.92
N ALA A 36 -23.72 38.45 30.98
CA ALA A 36 -23.65 39.90 31.17
C ALA A 36 -24.68 40.64 30.29
N ALA A 37 -25.45 41.56 30.88
CA ALA A 37 -26.36 42.43 30.12
C ALA A 37 -25.57 43.23 29.06
N GLY A 38 -26.05 43.24 27.83
CA GLY A 38 -25.40 43.95 26.73
C GLY A 38 -24.24 43.22 26.03
N VAL A 39 -23.83 42.00 26.44
CA VAL A 39 -22.76 41.26 25.74
C VAL A 39 -23.33 40.07 24.96
N LEU A 40 -22.95 39.95 23.68
CA LEU A 40 -23.25 38.80 22.84
C LEU A 40 -21.95 38.24 22.25
N ALA A 41 -21.52 37.08 22.76
CA ALA A 41 -20.38 36.35 22.24
C ALA A 41 -20.77 35.48 21.04
N GLY A 42 -19.95 35.51 19.99
CA GLY A 42 -20.12 34.70 18.79
C GLY A 42 -19.81 33.23 19.05
N ARG A 43 -20.67 32.37 18.50
CA ARG A 43 -20.49 30.91 18.46
C ARG A 43 -19.43 30.55 17.41
N ASP A 44 -18.65 29.52 17.68
CA ASP A 44 -17.70 29.01 16.69
C ASP A 44 -18.44 28.20 15.64
N VAL A 45 -18.59 28.80 14.44
CA VAL A 45 -19.27 28.19 13.29
C VAL A 45 -18.32 27.39 12.39
N ASN A 46 -17.01 27.38 12.69
CA ASN A 46 -16.04 26.59 11.94
C ASN A 46 -14.92 26.07 12.87
N PRO A 47 -15.26 25.17 13.80
CA PRO A 47 -14.27 24.62 14.72
C PRO A 47 -13.21 23.82 13.96
N ARG A 48 -11.93 24.14 14.21
CA ARG A 48 -10.79 23.38 13.66
C ARG A 48 -10.64 22.07 14.42
N GLN A 49 -11.28 21.02 13.92
CA GLN A 49 -11.15 19.66 14.48
C GLN A 49 -9.90 18.95 13.94
N PRO A 50 -9.33 17.99 14.71
CA PRO A 50 -8.24 17.13 14.25
C PRO A 50 -8.65 16.39 12.96
N LYS A 51 -7.81 16.47 11.92
CA LYS A 51 -8.09 15.85 10.61
C LYS A 51 -8.04 14.31 10.71
N GLY A 52 -9.08 13.63 10.26
CA GLY A 52 -9.12 12.18 10.10
C GLY A 52 -10.55 11.62 10.04
N VAL A 53 -10.71 10.45 9.39
CA VAL A 53 -12.01 9.77 9.22
C VAL A 53 -12.72 9.54 10.56
N PHE A 54 -12.00 9.06 11.58
CA PHE A 54 -12.60 8.77 12.89
C PHE A 54 -13.06 10.03 13.61
N SER A 55 -12.26 11.09 13.59
CA SER A 55 -12.65 12.40 14.15
C SER A 55 -13.89 12.95 13.46
N LEU A 56 -13.98 12.78 12.13
CA LEU A 56 -15.13 13.20 11.35
C LEU A 56 -16.40 12.41 11.70
N LEU A 57 -16.30 11.09 11.85
CA LEU A 57 -17.43 10.23 12.24
C LEU A 57 -17.93 10.55 13.65
N VAL A 58 -17.02 10.82 14.59
CA VAL A 58 -17.36 11.29 15.94
C VAL A 58 -18.05 12.65 15.89
N GLY A 59 -17.53 13.59 15.08
CA GLY A 59 -18.17 14.89 14.86
C GLY A 59 -19.57 14.76 14.27
N LEU A 60 -19.75 13.87 13.28
CA LEU A 60 -21.04 13.66 12.62
C LEU A 60 -22.07 13.09 13.59
N GLN A 61 -21.67 12.12 14.41
CA GLN A 61 -22.51 11.58 15.47
C GLN A 61 -22.97 12.68 16.44
N GLN A 62 -22.06 13.56 16.85
CA GLN A 62 -22.37 14.64 17.77
C GLN A 62 -23.32 15.68 17.13
N ALA A 63 -23.03 16.11 15.90
CA ALA A 63 -23.89 17.03 15.16
C ALA A 63 -25.32 16.51 14.97
N ILE A 64 -25.48 15.19 14.73
CA ILE A 64 -26.80 14.55 14.64
C ILE A 64 -27.53 14.58 15.99
N ARG A 65 -26.84 14.33 17.10
CA ARG A 65 -27.43 14.37 18.45
C ARG A 65 -27.88 15.78 18.82
N ASP A 66 -27.06 16.76 18.50
CA ASP A 66 -27.28 18.16 18.84
C ASP A 66 -28.23 18.87 17.85
N ARG A 67 -28.62 18.18 16.76
CA ARG A 67 -29.43 18.70 15.66
C ARG A 67 -28.82 19.94 15.00
N ASP A 68 -27.50 19.99 14.92
CA ASP A 68 -26.73 21.07 14.32
C ASP A 68 -26.61 20.86 12.80
N LEU A 69 -27.58 21.38 12.04
CA LEU A 69 -27.62 21.26 10.59
C LEU A 69 -26.43 21.94 9.88
N PRO A 70 -25.99 23.15 10.26
CA PRO A 70 -24.80 23.77 9.68
C PRO A 70 -23.52 22.92 9.86
N GLU A 71 -23.30 22.38 11.06
CA GLU A 71 -22.13 21.52 11.32
C GLU A 71 -22.23 20.20 10.55
N LEU A 72 -23.43 19.64 10.41
CA LEU A 72 -23.66 18.42 9.61
C LEU A 72 -23.28 18.63 8.14
N GLU A 73 -23.66 19.75 7.54
CA GLU A 73 -23.31 20.07 6.15
C GLU A 73 -21.78 20.24 5.98
N ARG A 74 -21.13 20.89 6.95
CA ARG A 74 -19.68 21.06 6.96
C ARG A 74 -18.95 19.71 7.04
N LEU A 75 -19.40 18.84 7.93
CA LEU A 75 -18.81 17.51 8.14
C LEU A 75 -19.07 16.57 6.95
N ALA A 76 -20.23 16.66 6.29
CA ALA A 76 -20.53 15.89 5.08
C ALA A 76 -19.53 16.17 3.95
N LYS A 77 -19.18 17.44 3.70
CA LYS A 77 -18.13 17.82 2.73
C LYS A 77 -16.76 17.23 3.09
N GLY A 78 -16.47 17.15 4.40
CA GLY A 78 -15.27 16.48 4.91
C GLY A 78 -15.26 14.97 4.61
N LEU A 79 -16.42 14.33 4.65
CA LEU A 79 -16.58 12.89 4.43
C LEU A 79 -16.31 12.54 2.96
N ASP A 80 -16.84 13.32 2.03
CA ASP A 80 -16.59 13.16 0.61
C ASP A 80 -15.10 13.28 0.29
N ALA A 81 -14.41 14.25 0.92
CA ALA A 81 -12.97 14.42 0.76
C ALA A 81 -12.16 13.22 1.30
N GLU A 82 -12.58 12.63 2.42
CA GLU A 82 -11.96 11.39 2.93
C GLU A 82 -12.26 10.18 2.05
N ALA A 83 -13.50 10.04 1.55
CA ALA A 83 -13.88 8.96 0.64
C ALA A 83 -13.04 9.00 -0.64
N ALA A 84 -12.82 10.19 -1.19
CA ALA A 84 -11.93 10.40 -2.33
C ALA A 84 -10.48 10.01 -2.01
N ARG A 85 -9.96 10.37 -0.83
CA ARG A 85 -8.63 9.95 -0.38
C ARG A 85 -8.50 8.42 -0.32
N VAL A 86 -9.48 7.74 0.27
CA VAL A 86 -9.51 6.27 0.36
C VAL A 86 -9.55 5.64 -1.04
N ALA A 87 -10.34 6.20 -1.96
CA ALA A 87 -10.40 5.71 -3.34
C ALA A 87 -9.03 5.83 -4.04
N VAL A 88 -8.30 6.94 -3.85
CA VAL A 88 -6.95 7.11 -4.39
C VAL A 88 -5.97 6.10 -3.79
N VAL A 89 -5.99 5.89 -2.48
CA VAL A 89 -5.13 4.89 -1.82
C VAL A 89 -5.42 3.49 -2.33
N ARG A 90 -6.71 3.12 -2.46
CA ARG A 90 -7.12 1.84 -3.04
C ARG A 90 -6.64 1.68 -4.48
N GLY A 91 -6.72 2.74 -5.28
CA GLY A 91 -6.19 2.76 -6.65
C GLY A 91 -4.69 2.51 -6.70
N LYS A 92 -3.90 3.12 -5.80
CA LYS A 92 -2.46 2.87 -5.68
C LYS A 92 -2.15 1.42 -5.33
N ILE A 93 -2.85 0.85 -4.35
CA ILE A 93 -2.70 -0.57 -3.99
C ILE A 93 -2.99 -1.47 -5.19
N GLY A 94 -4.03 -1.17 -5.99
CA GLY A 94 -4.33 -1.93 -7.20
C GLY A 94 -3.29 -1.78 -8.33
N ILE A 95 -2.49 -0.71 -8.34
CA ILE A 95 -1.34 -0.57 -9.24
C ILE A 95 -0.17 -1.42 -8.71
N GLU A 96 0.13 -1.32 -7.42
CA GLU A 96 1.20 -2.09 -6.77
C GLU A 96 0.95 -3.60 -6.86
N GLN A 97 -0.29 -4.05 -6.70
CA GLN A 97 -0.67 -5.46 -6.89
C GLN A 97 -0.37 -5.94 -8.32
N ARG A 98 -0.77 -5.18 -9.34
CA ARG A 98 -0.46 -5.53 -10.75
C ARG A 98 1.05 -5.54 -11.03
N GLN A 99 1.79 -4.65 -10.39
CA GLN A 99 3.24 -4.64 -10.50
C GLN A 99 3.85 -5.89 -9.85
N LEU A 100 3.36 -6.29 -8.67
CA LEU A 100 3.79 -7.52 -8.01
C LEU A 100 3.46 -8.75 -8.85
N ASP A 101 2.26 -8.86 -9.42
CA ASP A 101 1.88 -9.96 -10.31
C ASP A 101 2.79 -10.03 -11.55
N SER A 102 3.17 -8.87 -12.13
CA SER A 102 4.12 -8.84 -13.25
C SER A 102 5.52 -9.28 -12.85
N VAL A 103 5.97 -8.91 -11.64
CA VAL A 103 7.28 -9.32 -11.12
C VAL A 103 7.29 -10.81 -10.81
N ASP A 104 6.21 -11.35 -10.25
CA ASP A 104 6.08 -12.78 -9.93
C ASP A 104 6.15 -13.65 -11.20
N ASN A 105 5.41 -13.27 -12.24
CA ASN A 105 5.49 -13.94 -13.55
C ASN A 105 6.90 -13.89 -14.14
N LEU A 106 7.56 -12.73 -14.11
CA LEU A 106 8.93 -12.59 -14.59
C LEU A 106 9.92 -13.46 -13.81
N LEU A 107 9.78 -13.54 -12.49
CA LEU A 107 10.63 -14.38 -11.64
C LEU A 107 10.40 -15.86 -11.89
N SER A 108 9.15 -16.28 -12.11
CA SER A 108 8.81 -17.65 -12.49
C SER A 108 9.44 -18.04 -13.83
N ASP A 109 9.32 -17.18 -14.85
CA ASP A 109 9.95 -17.40 -16.15
C ASP A 109 11.47 -17.50 -16.03
N ARG A 110 12.08 -16.59 -15.25
CA ARG A 110 13.52 -16.58 -15.01
C ARG A 110 13.99 -17.83 -14.26
N HIS A 111 13.19 -18.33 -13.32
CA HIS A 111 13.48 -19.55 -12.60
C HIS A 111 13.53 -20.76 -13.54
N VAL A 112 12.54 -20.91 -14.42
CA VAL A 112 12.50 -21.99 -15.43
C VAL A 112 13.67 -21.87 -16.41
N GLU A 113 14.00 -20.65 -16.86
CA GLU A 113 15.15 -20.42 -17.75
C GLU A 113 16.46 -20.85 -17.09
N ILE A 114 16.69 -20.46 -15.83
CA ILE A 114 17.89 -20.82 -15.07
C ILE A 114 17.94 -22.33 -14.84
N GLN A 115 16.83 -22.98 -14.48
CA GLN A 115 16.77 -24.43 -14.34
C GLN A 115 17.12 -25.14 -15.65
N THR A 116 16.55 -24.70 -16.77
CA THR A 116 16.83 -25.27 -18.10
C THR A 116 18.30 -25.10 -18.49
N GLN A 117 18.91 -23.94 -18.19
CA GLN A 117 20.33 -23.70 -18.44
C GLN A 117 21.23 -24.58 -17.57
N LEU A 118 20.87 -24.75 -16.29
CA LEU A 118 21.59 -25.62 -15.36
C LEU A 118 21.51 -27.09 -15.78
N GLU A 119 20.32 -27.57 -16.15
CA GLU A 119 20.11 -28.94 -16.65
C GLU A 119 20.96 -29.22 -17.89
N LYS A 120 20.95 -28.31 -18.87
CA LYS A 120 21.80 -28.45 -20.08
C LYS A 120 23.28 -28.52 -19.76
N LEU A 121 23.76 -27.73 -18.80
CA LEU A 121 25.16 -27.75 -18.39
C LEU A 121 25.52 -29.10 -17.75
N ILE A 122 24.68 -29.57 -16.82
CA ILE A 122 24.87 -30.85 -16.13
C ILE A 122 24.82 -32.03 -17.12
N ASP A 123 23.86 -32.04 -18.06
CA ASP A 123 23.71 -33.10 -19.05
C ASP A 123 24.91 -33.19 -20.01
N VAL A 124 25.46 -32.04 -20.41
CA VAL A 124 26.68 -31.98 -21.24
C VAL A 124 27.87 -32.62 -20.50
N ASP A 125 28.05 -32.31 -19.22
CA ASP A 125 29.13 -32.88 -18.40
C ASP A 125 28.98 -34.41 -18.24
N TYR A 126 27.77 -34.93 -18.08
CA TYR A 126 27.52 -36.38 -18.04
C TYR A 126 27.85 -37.06 -19.37
N ALA A 127 27.44 -36.46 -20.49
CA ALA A 127 27.72 -37.01 -21.82
C ALA A 127 29.23 -37.06 -22.10
N GLU A 128 29.98 -36.02 -21.72
CA GLU A 128 31.44 -36.00 -21.81
C GLU A 128 32.08 -37.10 -20.96
N THR A 129 31.63 -37.23 -19.70
CA THR A 129 32.15 -38.24 -18.76
C THR A 129 31.91 -39.66 -19.25
N ILE A 130 30.71 -39.97 -19.76
CA ILE A 130 30.38 -41.30 -20.33
C ILE A 130 31.24 -41.59 -21.56
N THR A 131 31.46 -40.59 -22.41
CA THR A 131 32.28 -40.75 -23.62
C THR A 131 33.73 -41.04 -23.25
N ALA A 132 34.30 -40.28 -22.30
CA ALA A 132 35.65 -40.48 -21.80
C ALA A 132 35.82 -41.88 -21.16
N PHE A 133 34.86 -42.31 -20.35
CA PHE A 133 34.87 -43.64 -19.74
C PHE A 133 34.79 -44.77 -20.76
N THR A 134 33.94 -44.63 -21.79
CA THR A 134 33.81 -45.62 -22.86
C THR A 134 35.09 -45.73 -23.67
N ALA A 135 35.74 -44.61 -23.98
CA ALA A 135 37.03 -44.59 -24.66
C ALA A 135 38.12 -45.28 -23.82
N GLN A 136 38.15 -45.06 -22.50
CA GLN A 136 39.06 -45.76 -21.59
C GLN A 136 38.79 -47.27 -21.55
N GLN A 137 37.53 -47.70 -21.50
CA GLN A 137 37.18 -49.13 -21.57
C GLN A 137 37.65 -49.78 -22.88
N GLN A 138 37.44 -49.11 -24.02
CA GLN A 138 37.88 -49.61 -25.33
C GLN A 138 39.40 -49.71 -25.40
N ALA A 139 40.12 -48.70 -24.92
CA ALA A 139 41.57 -48.72 -24.85
C ALA A 139 42.05 -49.89 -23.98
N LEU A 140 41.47 -50.07 -22.79
CA LEU A 140 41.81 -51.17 -21.89
C LEU A 140 41.57 -52.54 -22.54
N GLN A 141 40.43 -52.73 -23.21
CA GLN A 141 40.15 -53.98 -23.94
C GLN A 141 41.16 -54.23 -25.06
N ALA A 142 41.51 -53.21 -25.84
CA ALA A 142 42.53 -53.33 -26.88
C ALA A 142 43.90 -53.70 -26.29
N TYR A 143 44.31 -53.07 -25.19
CA TYR A 143 45.55 -53.44 -24.49
C TYR A 143 45.55 -54.89 -24.03
N LEU A 144 44.45 -55.37 -23.44
CA LEU A 144 44.33 -56.76 -22.99
C LEU A 144 44.38 -57.75 -24.16
N GLN A 145 43.75 -57.43 -25.30
CA GLN A 145 43.82 -58.26 -26.50
C GLN A 145 45.25 -58.34 -27.06
N VAL A 146 45.94 -57.21 -27.18
CA VAL A 146 47.32 -57.16 -27.67
C VAL A 146 48.28 -57.90 -26.73
N ALA A 147 48.10 -57.73 -25.41
CA ALA A 147 48.87 -58.45 -24.40
C ALA A 147 48.65 -59.96 -24.50
N GLY A 148 47.41 -60.40 -24.69
CA GLY A 148 47.06 -61.80 -24.91
C GLY A 148 47.71 -62.39 -26.17
N GLN A 149 47.64 -61.68 -27.31
CA GLN A 149 48.28 -62.12 -28.56
C GLN A 149 49.80 -62.23 -28.44
N THR A 150 50.44 -61.29 -27.74
CA THR A 150 51.89 -61.29 -27.54
C THR A 150 52.34 -62.46 -26.66
N GLN A 151 51.60 -62.79 -25.61
CA GLN A 151 51.87 -63.97 -24.79
C GLN A 151 51.71 -65.27 -25.59
N GLN A 152 50.70 -65.38 -26.44
CA GLN A 152 50.45 -66.58 -27.25
C GLN A 152 51.55 -66.81 -28.31
N LEU A 153 52.03 -65.74 -28.95
CA LEU A 153 53.17 -65.80 -29.89
C LEU A 153 54.48 -66.19 -29.18
N SER A 154 54.72 -65.71 -27.96
CA SER A 154 55.91 -66.08 -27.17
C SER A 154 55.91 -67.57 -26.79
N LEU A 155 54.74 -68.15 -26.51
CA LEU A 155 54.63 -69.56 -26.12
C LEU A 155 54.77 -70.51 -27.32
N LEU A 156 54.26 -70.13 -28.50
CA LEU A 156 54.43 -70.92 -29.73
C LEU A 156 55.85 -70.86 -30.31
N ASN A 157 56.64 -69.82 -30.01
CA ASN A 157 58.05 -69.75 -30.38
C ASN A 157 59.00 -70.46 -29.41
N PHE A 158 58.50 -70.99 -28.29
CA PHE A 158 59.32 -71.68 -27.27
C PHE A 158 59.21 -73.22 -27.34
N LEU A 159 58.37 -73.74 -28.24
CA LEU A 159 58.24 -75.17 -28.59
C LEU A 159 58.85 -75.41 -29.97
#